data_AF-A0A936E850-F1
#
_entry.id   AF-A0A936E850-F1
#
_cell.length_a   1.000
_cell.length_b   1.000
_cell.length_c   1.000
_cell.angle_alpha   90.00
_cell.angle_beta   90.00
_cell.angle_gamma   90.00
#
_symmetry.space_group_name_H-M   'P 1'
#
loop_
_entity.id
_entity.type
_entity.pdbx_description
1 polymer ?
#
loop_
_entity_poly.entity_id
_entity_poly.type
_entity_poly.pdbx_seq_one_letter_code
_entity_poly.pdbx_strand_id
1 'polypeptide(L)'
;MPTSPGLRPAPTVTNHSPRRSGACPKTPSAHCPRTSAASTAAGIQRLGFAGCAAIVCSLCSNCDSVFPTADALTHAGLDATALWQHTLAVAVSAETIATYARNDRSLAYLAGILHPVGMVALDIAAQRRHLPARQPDERLPDWEYAHFGTDNAAIAARVLRHWKFPDTLSAIVAGRYLPGAAGDQTGPASLLHVASILAEKLGGGLAGERGLFLPAVDRITAAGLRWDEFGDAEVDAAQNLQRTRAMLNLD
;
A
#
# COMPACT_ATOMS: atom_id res chain seq x y z
N MET A 1 74.00 -10.22 -17.81
CA MET A 1 74.62 -9.81 -19.08
C MET A 1 73.96 -10.60 -20.20
N PRO A 2 73.73 -10.05 -21.42
CA PRO A 2 73.86 -8.66 -21.89
C PRO A 2 72.53 -8.16 -22.57
N THR A 3 72.11 -6.91 -22.39
CA THR A 3 72.30 -5.69 -23.23
C THR A 3 71.11 -5.32 -24.14
N SER A 4 70.49 -4.18 -23.84
CA SER A 4 69.83 -3.26 -24.80
C SER A 4 70.84 -2.77 -25.87
N PRO A 5 70.44 -2.22 -27.03
CA PRO A 5 69.96 -0.82 -27.19
C PRO A 5 68.93 -0.69 -28.37
N GLY A 6 68.35 0.43 -28.82
CA GLY A 6 68.47 1.86 -28.57
C GLY A 6 67.68 2.64 -29.64
N LEU A 7 66.94 3.63 -29.17
CA LEU A 7 66.37 4.88 -29.74
C LEU A 7 66.65 5.38 -31.20
N ARG A 8 65.59 6.04 -31.78
CA ARG A 8 65.50 7.26 -32.67
C ARG A 8 64.84 7.06 -34.08
N PRO A 9 64.40 8.13 -34.80
CA PRO A 9 63.25 9.03 -34.54
C PRO A 9 62.33 9.23 -35.79
N ALA A 10 61.31 10.10 -35.67
CA ALA A 10 60.30 10.45 -36.69
C ALA A 10 60.82 11.19 -37.94
N PRO A 11 59.97 11.34 -38.97
CA PRO A 11 59.86 12.64 -39.63
C PRO A 11 58.41 13.14 -39.79
N THR A 12 58.29 14.45 -39.60
CA THR A 12 57.17 15.34 -39.84
C THR A 12 56.95 15.53 -41.34
N VAL A 13 55.70 15.47 -41.83
CA VAL A 13 55.33 16.09 -43.11
C VAL A 13 54.08 16.94 -42.93
N THR A 14 54.27 18.21 -43.24
CA THR A 14 53.35 19.32 -43.43
C THR A 14 52.46 19.12 -44.66
N ASN A 15 51.17 19.51 -44.62
CA ASN A 15 50.69 20.62 -45.47
C ASN A 15 49.18 20.93 -45.38
N HIS A 16 48.93 22.23 -45.29
CA HIS A 16 47.90 23.05 -45.95
C HIS A 16 46.41 22.65 -45.98
N SER A 17 45.62 23.45 -45.25
CA SER A 17 44.21 23.83 -45.56
C SER A 17 44.13 24.53 -46.94
N PRO A 18 42.99 24.54 -47.68
CA PRO A 18 41.86 25.40 -47.29
C PRO A 18 40.42 24.98 -47.73
N ARG A 19 39.46 25.53 -46.97
CA ARG A 19 38.12 26.05 -47.33
C ARG A 19 36.99 25.12 -47.86
N ARG A 20 35.88 25.28 -47.10
CA ARG A 20 34.48 25.58 -47.49
C ARG A 20 33.47 24.42 -47.57
N SER A 21 32.49 24.55 -46.66
CA SER A 21 31.05 24.42 -46.90
C SER A 21 30.47 23.03 -47.10
N GLY A 22 29.65 22.58 -46.14
CA GLY A 22 28.62 21.59 -46.43
C GLY A 22 28.18 20.74 -45.24
N ALA A 23 27.03 21.09 -44.68
CA ALA A 23 26.04 20.20 -44.07
C ALA A 23 26.47 19.26 -42.92
N CYS A 24 25.99 19.62 -41.73
CA CYS A 24 25.99 18.86 -40.49
C CYS A 24 25.20 17.53 -40.60
N PRO A 25 25.76 16.38 -40.22
CA PRO A 25 24.99 15.18 -39.94
C PRO A 25 25.09 14.76 -38.46
N LYS A 26 23.91 14.57 -37.87
CA LYS A 26 23.58 13.65 -36.76
C LYS A 26 24.22 13.95 -35.39
N THR A 27 23.34 14.32 -34.47
CA THR A 27 23.56 14.52 -33.04
C THR A 27 24.17 13.28 -32.36
N PRO A 28 25.20 13.43 -31.51
CA PRO A 28 25.62 12.39 -30.58
C PRO A 28 24.73 12.41 -29.33
N SER A 29 24.24 11.23 -28.99
CA SER A 29 23.64 10.87 -27.70
C SER A 29 24.54 11.33 -26.54
N ALA A 30 24.04 12.27 -25.73
CA ALA A 30 24.67 12.67 -24.48
C ALA A 30 23.95 11.96 -23.31
N HIS A 31 24.69 11.01 -22.79
CA HIS A 31 24.51 10.20 -21.59
C HIS A 31 23.99 11.00 -20.39
N CYS A 32 22.85 10.60 -19.84
CA CYS A 32 22.40 10.97 -18.50
C CYS A 32 22.40 9.67 -17.68
N PRO A 33 23.21 9.53 -16.61
CA PRO A 33 23.26 8.28 -15.86
C PRO A 33 21.96 8.10 -15.10
N ARG A 34 21.14 7.18 -15.61
CA ARG A 34 19.99 6.61 -14.92
C ARG A 34 20.48 5.56 -13.92
N THR A 35 19.80 5.53 -12.78
CA THR A 35 19.49 4.37 -11.92
C THR A 35 20.57 3.80 -11.00
N SER A 36 20.31 3.92 -9.70
CA SER A 36 20.68 2.93 -8.69
C SER A 36 19.68 2.96 -7.51
N ALA A 37 18.46 2.47 -7.73
CA ALA A 37 17.53 1.94 -6.71
C ALA A 37 16.29 1.28 -7.35
N ALA A 38 16.39 0.83 -8.61
CA ALA A 38 15.28 0.26 -9.35
C ALA A 38 15.70 -1.11 -9.87
N SER A 39 15.68 -2.12 -9.01
CA SER A 39 15.78 -3.50 -9.48
C SER A 39 15.11 -4.45 -8.51
N THR A 40 14.27 -5.32 -9.07
CA THR A 40 13.48 -6.44 -8.51
C THR A 40 12.03 -6.18 -8.07
N ALA A 41 11.67 -5.08 -7.39
CA ALA A 41 10.27 -4.84 -6.98
C ALA A 41 9.34 -4.34 -8.11
N ALA A 42 9.88 -3.59 -9.07
CA ALA A 42 9.11 -2.87 -10.09
C ALA A 42 8.47 -3.76 -11.18
N GLY A 43 8.91 -5.02 -11.33
CA GLY A 43 8.45 -5.93 -12.38
C GLY A 43 7.22 -6.75 -11.98
N ILE A 44 7.12 -7.16 -10.71
CA ILE A 44 5.99 -7.93 -10.17
C ILE A 44 4.82 -7.00 -9.81
N GLN A 45 5.08 -5.70 -9.58
CA GLN A 45 4.08 -4.68 -9.30
C GLN A 45 3.11 -4.37 -10.45
N ARG A 46 3.45 -4.60 -11.73
CA ARG A 46 2.63 -4.07 -12.84
C ARG A 46 1.31 -4.81 -13.13
N LEU A 47 1.16 -6.07 -12.71
CA LEU A 47 -0.08 -6.83 -12.89
C LEU A 47 -0.91 -6.97 -11.60
N GLY A 48 -0.28 -6.81 -10.42
CA GLY A 48 -0.95 -6.91 -9.12
C GLY A 48 -1.12 -5.59 -8.36
N PHE A 49 -0.48 -4.48 -8.76
CA PHE A 49 -0.79 -3.15 -8.20
C PHE A 49 -1.92 -2.49 -8.99
N ALA A 50 -1.81 -2.49 -10.32
CA ALA A 50 -2.83 -1.92 -11.19
C ALA A 50 -4.17 -2.65 -11.06
N GLY A 51 -4.21 -3.98 -10.99
CA GLY A 51 -5.48 -4.72 -10.84
C GLY A 51 -6.18 -4.48 -9.49
N CYS A 52 -5.44 -4.14 -8.45
CA CYS A 52 -5.91 -4.22 -7.07
C CYS A 52 -6.15 -2.84 -6.47
N ALA A 53 -5.23 -1.92 -6.77
CA ALA A 53 -5.54 -0.50 -6.72
C ALA A 53 -6.64 -0.17 -7.72
N ALA A 54 -6.75 -0.80 -8.90
CA ALA A 54 -7.96 -0.62 -9.73
C ALA A 54 -9.18 -1.31 -9.16
N ILE A 55 -9.14 -2.43 -8.43
CA ILE A 55 -10.36 -2.96 -7.80
C ILE A 55 -10.84 -2.00 -6.71
N VAL A 56 -9.94 -1.57 -5.81
CA VAL A 56 -10.29 -0.61 -4.76
C VAL A 56 -10.64 0.74 -5.38
N CYS A 57 -9.79 1.34 -6.20
CA CYS A 57 -10.09 2.62 -6.88
C CYS A 57 -11.24 2.53 -7.91
N SER A 58 -11.55 1.38 -8.53
CA SER A 58 -12.72 1.24 -9.43
C SER A 58 -14.02 1.05 -8.67
N LEU A 59 -13.97 0.56 -7.42
CA LEU A 59 -15.11 0.61 -6.51
C LEU A 59 -15.32 2.03 -5.96
N CYS A 60 -14.26 2.81 -5.87
CA CYS A 60 -14.24 4.08 -5.13
C CYS A 60 -14.20 5.36 -6.00
N SER A 61 -13.84 5.25 -7.27
CA SER A 61 -13.87 6.37 -8.23
C SER A 61 -15.18 6.32 -8.99
N ASN A 62 -15.85 7.46 -9.07
CA ASN A 62 -16.99 7.70 -9.96
C ASN A 62 -16.50 7.73 -11.43
N CYS A 63 -15.92 6.62 -11.92
CA CYS A 63 -15.52 6.42 -13.31
C CYS A 63 -16.41 5.35 -13.95
N ASP A 64 -17.35 5.80 -14.77
CA ASP A 64 -18.45 5.06 -15.42
C ASP A 64 -18.06 3.91 -16.39
N SER A 65 -17.03 3.09 -16.15
CA SER A 65 -16.62 2.18 -17.24
C SER A 65 -15.99 0.82 -16.94
N VAL A 66 -15.95 0.29 -15.70
CA VAL A 66 -15.45 -1.10 -15.54
C VAL A 66 -16.29 -1.99 -14.61
N PHE A 67 -17.03 -1.45 -13.65
CA PHE A 67 -18.01 -2.22 -12.86
C PHE A 67 -19.25 -1.35 -12.59
N PRO A 68 -20.47 -1.89 -12.68
CA PRO A 68 -21.69 -1.10 -12.55
C PRO A 68 -21.73 -0.41 -11.18
N THR A 69 -21.89 0.91 -11.24
CA THR A 69 -22.19 1.79 -10.12
C THR A 69 -23.52 1.40 -9.47
N ALA A 70 -23.58 1.58 -8.14
CA ALA A 70 -24.76 1.65 -7.26
C ALA A 70 -25.11 0.48 -6.32
N ASP A 71 -24.39 -0.64 -6.30
CA ASP A 71 -24.54 -1.64 -5.23
C ASP A 71 -23.17 -2.03 -4.66
N ALA A 72 -22.69 -1.20 -3.74
CA ALA A 72 -21.54 -1.49 -2.92
C ALA A 72 -21.74 -2.77 -2.08
N LEU A 73 -20.62 -3.41 -1.68
CA LEU A 73 -20.51 -4.76 -1.10
C LEU A 73 -21.77 -5.17 -0.33
N THR A 74 -22.75 -5.72 -1.06
CA THR A 74 -24.14 -5.77 -0.62
C THR A 74 -24.33 -6.77 0.49
N HIS A 75 -23.55 -7.85 0.46
CA HIS A 75 -23.60 -8.90 1.46
C HIS A 75 -22.83 -8.47 2.70
N ALA A 76 -21.73 -7.75 2.55
CA ALA A 76 -21.04 -7.13 3.67
C ALA A 76 -21.82 -5.94 4.28
N GLY A 77 -22.82 -5.41 3.56
CA GLY A 77 -23.59 -4.23 3.97
C GLY A 77 -22.69 -2.99 4.10
N LEU A 78 -21.78 -2.80 3.14
CA LEU A 78 -20.82 -1.69 3.14
C LEU A 78 -20.99 -0.83 1.90
N ASP A 79 -21.02 0.49 2.10
CA ASP A 79 -20.95 1.46 1.01
C ASP A 79 -19.52 1.58 0.45
N ALA A 80 -19.39 1.75 -0.86
CA ALA A 80 -18.10 1.75 -1.55
C ALA A 80 -17.32 3.04 -1.29
N THR A 81 -18.03 4.17 -1.13
CA THR A 81 -17.43 5.44 -0.73
C THR A 81 -16.93 5.36 0.71
N ALA A 82 -17.74 4.80 1.62
CA ALA A 82 -17.32 4.57 3.00
C ALA A 82 -16.10 3.62 3.09
N LEU A 83 -16.09 2.54 2.29
CA LEU A 83 -14.95 1.64 2.20
C LEU A 83 -13.69 2.36 1.72
N TRP A 84 -13.80 3.24 0.72
CA TRP A 84 -12.68 4.06 0.26
C TRP A 84 -12.12 4.95 1.35
N GLN A 85 -13.01 5.71 2.00
CA GLN A 85 -12.66 6.68 3.01
C GLN A 85 -12.00 5.99 4.20
N HIS A 86 -12.52 4.82 4.59
CA HIS A 86 -11.90 3.94 5.57
C HIS A 86 -10.50 3.52 5.13
N THR A 87 -10.38 2.96 3.92
CA THR A 87 -9.11 2.47 3.36
C THR A 87 -8.02 3.55 3.37
N LEU A 88 -8.37 4.75 2.90
CA LEU A 88 -7.46 5.89 2.85
C LEU A 88 -7.08 6.36 4.26
N ALA A 89 -8.05 6.47 5.17
CA ALA A 89 -7.83 6.87 6.55
C ALA A 89 -6.90 5.88 7.28
N VAL A 90 -7.09 4.57 7.08
CA VAL A 90 -6.23 3.52 7.63
C VAL A 90 -4.82 3.60 7.04
N ALA A 91 -4.68 3.76 5.72
CA ALA A 91 -3.38 3.86 5.06
C ALA A 91 -2.54 5.05 5.57
N VAL A 92 -3.16 6.23 5.63
CA VAL A 92 -2.49 7.44 6.11
C VAL A 92 -2.17 7.35 7.62
N SER A 93 -3.08 6.77 8.41
CA SER A 93 -2.84 6.55 9.83
C SER A 93 -1.69 5.57 10.06
N ALA A 94 -1.65 4.46 9.31
CA ALA A 94 -0.59 3.47 9.38
C ALA A 94 0.78 4.07 9.00
N GLU A 95 0.84 4.89 7.96
CA GLU A 95 2.07 5.59 7.57
C GLU A 95 2.53 6.59 8.64
N THR A 96 1.59 7.35 9.22
CA THR A 96 1.87 8.29 10.31
C THR A 96 2.46 7.54 11.50
N ILE A 97 1.79 6.49 11.98
CA ILE A 97 2.26 5.66 13.11
C ILE A 97 3.64 5.07 12.82
N ALA A 98 3.89 4.59 11.61
CA ALA A 98 5.19 4.03 11.22
C ALA A 98 6.33 5.05 11.35
N THR A 99 6.04 6.35 11.19
CA THR A 99 7.04 7.42 11.39
C THR A 99 7.49 7.50 12.85
N TYR A 100 6.56 7.44 13.81
CA TYR A 100 6.89 7.42 15.24
C TYR A 100 7.60 6.12 15.64
N ALA A 101 7.10 4.99 15.15
CA ALA A 101 7.64 3.66 15.45
C ALA A 101 8.98 3.36 14.77
N ARG A 102 9.48 4.24 13.89
CA ARG A 102 10.66 4.01 13.03
C ARG A 102 10.57 2.71 12.21
N ASN A 103 9.35 2.38 11.78
CA ASN A 103 9.06 1.24 10.91
C ASN A 103 9.04 1.67 9.42
N ASP A 104 8.96 0.70 8.51
CA ASP A 104 8.80 0.96 7.09
C ASP A 104 7.43 1.62 6.79
N ARG A 105 7.47 2.93 6.55
CA ARG A 105 6.30 3.75 6.20
C ARG A 105 5.57 3.27 4.95
N SER A 106 6.32 2.90 3.90
CA SER A 106 5.74 2.47 2.64
C SER A 106 5.04 1.13 2.78
N LEU A 107 5.62 0.21 3.55
CA LEU A 107 4.98 -1.07 3.86
C LEU A 107 3.70 -0.89 4.69
N ALA A 108 3.73 0.00 5.69
CA ALA A 108 2.56 0.33 6.51
C ALA A 108 1.42 0.95 5.70
N TYR A 109 1.74 1.91 4.83
CA TYR A 109 0.77 2.52 3.92
C TYR A 109 0.15 1.48 2.98
N LEU A 110 0.98 0.61 2.38
CA LEU A 110 0.50 -0.48 1.52
C LEU A 110 -0.41 -1.46 2.27
N ALA A 111 -0.10 -1.78 3.53
CA ALA A 111 -0.96 -2.61 4.36
C ALA A 111 -2.34 -1.97 4.54
N GLY A 112 -2.37 -0.66 4.80
CA GLY A 112 -3.63 0.08 4.92
C GLY A 112 -4.41 0.19 3.62
N ILE A 113 -3.78 0.36 2.45
CA ILE A 113 -4.50 0.39 1.17
C ILE A 113 -5.04 -0.99 0.78
N LEU A 114 -4.31 -2.05 1.06
CA LEU A 114 -4.60 -3.38 0.52
C LEU A 114 -5.43 -4.26 1.46
N HIS A 115 -5.58 -3.90 2.74
CA HIS A 115 -6.39 -4.69 3.68
C HIS A 115 -7.84 -4.96 3.22
N PRO A 116 -8.57 -4.07 2.51
CA PRO A 116 -9.97 -4.29 2.18
C PRO A 116 -10.19 -5.33 1.07
N VAL A 117 -9.14 -5.79 0.39
CA VAL A 117 -9.26 -6.76 -0.71
C VAL A 117 -9.98 -8.04 -0.27
N GLY A 118 -9.81 -8.45 0.99
CA GLY A 118 -10.49 -9.61 1.54
C GLY A 118 -12.00 -9.41 1.65
N MET A 119 -12.45 -8.21 1.99
CA MET A 119 -13.87 -7.86 2.09
C MET A 119 -14.52 -7.95 0.71
N VAL A 120 -13.87 -7.38 -0.30
CA VAL A 120 -14.33 -7.44 -1.70
C VAL A 120 -14.39 -8.90 -2.18
N ALA A 121 -13.35 -9.69 -1.90
CA ALA A 121 -13.30 -11.08 -2.33
C ALA A 121 -14.41 -11.94 -1.70
N LEU A 122 -14.68 -11.74 -0.40
CA LEU A 122 -15.73 -12.46 0.31
C LEU A 122 -17.13 -12.00 -0.11
N ASP A 123 -17.34 -10.71 -0.38
CA ASP A 123 -18.62 -10.22 -0.89
C ASP A 123 -18.96 -10.79 -2.28
N ILE A 124 -17.99 -10.82 -3.20
CA ILE A 124 -18.14 -11.49 -4.51
C ILE A 124 -18.46 -12.98 -4.33
N ALA A 125 -17.79 -13.65 -3.38
CA ALA A 125 -18.05 -15.04 -3.10
C ALA A 125 -19.46 -15.25 -2.51
N ALA A 126 -19.94 -14.33 -1.68
CA ALA A 126 -21.28 -14.35 -1.09
C ALA A 126 -22.36 -14.21 -2.16
N GLN A 127 -22.18 -13.25 -3.08
CA GLN A 127 -23.06 -13.06 -4.23
C GLN A 127 -23.16 -14.33 -5.08
N ARG A 128 -22.03 -14.96 -5.39
CA ARG A 128 -21.98 -16.21 -6.18
C ARG A 128 -22.63 -17.40 -5.48
N ARG A 129 -22.64 -17.40 -4.14
CA ARG A 129 -23.23 -18.46 -3.31
C ARG A 129 -24.66 -18.14 -2.87
N HIS A 130 -25.22 -17.00 -3.29
CA HIS A 130 -26.54 -16.51 -2.89
C HIS A 130 -26.73 -16.49 -1.36
N LEU A 131 -25.71 -16.01 -0.64
CA LEU A 131 -25.77 -15.91 0.81
C LEU A 131 -26.67 -14.74 1.25
N PRO A 132 -27.23 -14.77 2.47
CA PRO A 132 -27.94 -13.61 3.01
C PRO A 132 -26.96 -12.46 3.28
N ALA A 133 -27.44 -11.22 3.18
CA ALA A 133 -26.66 -10.06 3.59
C ALA A 133 -26.47 -10.02 5.12
N ARG A 134 -25.32 -9.47 5.56
CA ARG A 134 -24.98 -9.20 6.96
C ARG A 134 -26.02 -8.28 7.60
N GLN A 135 -26.39 -8.57 8.84
CA GLN A 135 -27.30 -7.70 9.59
C GLN A 135 -26.57 -6.44 10.09
N PRO A 136 -27.23 -5.27 10.19
CA PRO A 136 -26.57 -4.02 10.53
C PRO A 136 -25.78 -4.02 11.86
N ASP A 137 -26.24 -4.78 12.84
CA ASP A 137 -25.68 -4.95 14.19
C ASP A 137 -24.65 -6.10 14.31
N GLU A 138 -24.54 -6.94 13.28
CA GLU A 138 -23.59 -8.04 13.22
C GLU A 138 -22.19 -7.55 12.80
N ARG A 139 -21.13 -8.04 13.44
CA ARG A 139 -19.75 -7.71 13.02
C ARG A 139 -19.41 -8.44 11.73
N LEU A 140 -18.71 -7.76 10.83
CA LEU A 140 -18.34 -8.33 9.53
C LEU A 140 -17.52 -9.62 9.66
N PRO A 141 -16.45 -9.69 10.47
CA PRO A 141 -15.70 -10.93 10.64
C PRO A 141 -16.57 -12.08 11.18
N ASP A 142 -17.50 -11.80 12.09
CA ASP A 142 -18.37 -12.84 12.67
C ASP A 142 -19.31 -13.43 11.60
N TRP A 143 -19.91 -12.56 10.77
CA TRP A 143 -20.71 -12.97 9.62
C TRP A 143 -19.88 -13.79 8.61
N GLU A 144 -18.66 -13.35 8.31
CA GLU A 144 -17.75 -14.04 7.38
C GLU A 144 -17.37 -15.43 7.90
N TYR A 145 -17.02 -15.55 9.19
CA TYR A 145 -16.73 -16.83 9.81
C TYR A 145 -17.94 -17.77 9.76
N ALA A 146 -19.14 -17.28 10.04
CA ALA A 146 -20.36 -18.10 10.01
C ALA A 146 -20.64 -18.72 8.62
N HIS A 147 -20.28 -18.02 7.54
CA HIS A 147 -20.61 -18.42 6.17
C HIS A 147 -19.45 -19.06 5.37
N PHE A 148 -18.21 -18.71 5.73
CA PHE A 148 -17.00 -19.11 5.00
C PHE A 148 -15.98 -19.85 5.88
N GLY A 149 -16.11 -19.81 7.21
CA GLY A 149 -15.12 -20.38 8.13
C GLY A 149 -13.78 -19.62 8.16
N THR A 150 -13.76 -18.38 7.67
CA THR A 150 -12.60 -17.48 7.60
C THR A 150 -13.09 -16.04 7.55
N ASP A 151 -12.23 -15.09 7.93
CA ASP A 151 -12.50 -13.64 7.82
C ASP A 151 -11.79 -13.01 6.61
N ASN A 152 -12.14 -11.75 6.34
CA ASN A 152 -11.53 -10.93 5.31
C ASN A 152 -10.03 -10.68 5.53
N ALA A 153 -9.52 -10.63 6.77
CA ALA A 153 -8.11 -10.39 7.02
C ALA A 153 -7.27 -11.58 6.54
N ALA A 154 -7.70 -12.80 6.84
CA ALA A 154 -7.08 -14.04 6.39
C ALA A 154 -7.19 -14.19 4.87
N ILE A 155 -8.34 -13.87 4.27
CA ILE A 155 -8.50 -13.88 2.82
C ILE A 155 -7.61 -12.84 2.14
N ALA A 156 -7.55 -11.62 2.67
CA ALA A 156 -6.69 -10.56 2.15
C ALA A 156 -5.23 -11.01 2.13
N ALA A 157 -4.74 -11.60 3.23
CA ALA A 157 -3.39 -12.15 3.28
C ALA A 157 -3.13 -13.25 2.25
N ARG A 158 -4.12 -14.13 1.99
CA ARG A 158 -4.00 -15.16 0.93
C ARG A 158 -3.93 -14.52 -0.45
N VAL A 159 -4.73 -13.50 -0.71
CA VAL A 159 -4.72 -12.75 -1.98
C VAL A 159 -3.38 -12.05 -2.18
N LEU A 160 -2.83 -11.41 -1.14
CA LEU A 160 -1.53 -10.75 -1.18
C LEU A 160 -0.39 -11.72 -1.50
N ARG A 161 -0.36 -12.90 -0.85
CA ARG A 161 0.59 -13.96 -1.19
C ARG A 161 0.43 -14.44 -2.63
N HIS A 162 -0.81 -14.59 -3.10
CA HIS A 162 -1.07 -14.98 -4.49
C HIS A 162 -0.55 -13.93 -5.49
N TRP A 163 -0.67 -12.65 -5.16
CA TRP A 163 -0.10 -11.53 -5.91
C TRP A 163 1.41 -11.35 -5.72
N LYS A 164 2.07 -12.25 -4.96
CA LYS A 164 3.51 -12.26 -4.70
C LYS A 164 4.00 -11.01 -3.95
N PHE A 165 3.15 -10.41 -3.12
CA PHE A 165 3.62 -9.43 -2.13
C PHE A 165 4.45 -10.13 -1.03
N PRO A 166 5.35 -9.40 -0.35
CA PRO A 166 6.14 -9.97 0.74
C PRO A 166 5.27 -10.60 1.83
N ASP A 167 5.74 -11.70 2.41
CA ASP A 167 5.04 -12.39 3.51
C ASP A 167 4.83 -11.46 4.72
N THR A 168 5.75 -10.52 4.96
CA THR A 168 5.61 -9.48 5.98
C THR A 168 4.33 -8.66 5.80
N LEU A 169 4.00 -8.25 4.57
CA LEU A 169 2.78 -7.49 4.28
C LEU A 169 1.54 -8.36 4.55
N SER A 170 1.59 -9.61 4.11
CA SER A 170 0.49 -10.56 4.30
C SER A 170 0.25 -10.86 5.78
N ALA A 171 1.31 -10.97 6.59
CA ALA A 171 1.24 -11.18 8.03
C ALA A 171 0.65 -9.97 8.77
N ILE A 172 1.02 -8.74 8.38
CA ILE A 172 0.43 -7.51 8.91
C ILE A 172 -1.09 -7.51 8.72
N VAL A 173 -1.53 -7.76 7.48
CA VAL A 173 -2.96 -7.72 7.13
C VAL A 173 -3.73 -8.84 7.82
N ALA A 174 -3.19 -10.07 7.86
CA ALA A 174 -3.82 -11.19 8.56
C ALA A 174 -4.03 -10.92 10.05
N GLY A 175 -3.10 -10.22 10.69
CA GLY A 175 -3.12 -9.99 12.13
C GLY A 175 -3.97 -8.81 12.59
N ARG A 176 -4.65 -8.07 11.71
CA ARG A 176 -5.30 -6.80 12.08
C ARG A 176 -6.41 -6.95 13.15
N TYR A 177 -7.16 -8.05 13.12
CA TYR A 177 -8.23 -8.33 14.09
C TYR A 177 -7.73 -8.97 15.39
N LEU A 178 -6.49 -9.49 15.41
CA LEU A 178 -6.00 -10.26 16.54
C LEU A 178 -5.92 -9.40 17.81
N PRO A 179 -6.56 -9.83 18.91
CA PRO A 179 -6.14 -9.49 20.27
C PRO A 179 -4.87 -10.27 20.57
N GLY A 180 -3.78 -9.56 20.87
CA GLY A 180 -2.52 -10.21 21.19
C GLY A 180 -2.67 -11.20 22.35
N ALA A 181 -2.58 -12.50 22.05
CA ALA A 181 -2.11 -13.49 23.01
C ALA A 181 -0.61 -13.65 22.76
N ALA A 182 0.16 -13.17 23.73
CA ALA A 182 1.57 -13.38 24.01
C ALA A 182 2.44 -14.09 22.95
N GLY A 183 3.54 -13.44 22.56
CA GLY A 183 4.81 -14.16 22.45
C GLY A 183 5.71 -13.81 21.28
N ASP A 184 5.18 -13.52 20.10
CA ASP A 184 6.05 -13.27 18.94
C ASP A 184 5.31 -12.48 17.84
N GLN A 185 5.98 -11.47 17.29
CA GLN A 185 5.62 -10.80 16.03
C GLN A 185 4.35 -9.93 15.97
N THR A 186 3.88 -9.37 17.08
CA THR A 186 2.68 -8.51 17.08
C THR A 186 2.90 -7.07 16.61
N GLY A 187 4.14 -6.60 16.39
CA GLY A 187 4.38 -5.17 16.20
C GLY A 187 3.75 -4.58 14.92
N PRO A 188 4.08 -5.10 13.73
CA PRO A 188 3.52 -4.61 12.47
C PRO A 188 1.99 -4.82 12.33
N ALA A 189 1.44 -5.91 12.87
CA ALA A 189 -0.01 -6.13 12.91
C ALA A 189 -0.72 -5.18 13.90
N SER A 190 -0.10 -4.90 15.05
CA SER A 190 -0.59 -3.92 16.02
C SER A 190 -0.58 -2.51 15.43
N LEU A 191 0.37 -2.19 14.56
CA LEU A 191 0.38 -0.93 13.82
C LEU A 191 -0.90 -0.77 12.99
N LEU A 192 -1.29 -1.78 12.22
CA LEU A 192 -2.51 -1.71 11.41
C LEU A 192 -3.79 -1.70 12.27
N HIS A 193 -3.77 -2.38 13.42
CA HIS A 193 -4.84 -2.31 14.41
C HIS A 193 -5.00 -0.88 14.96
N VAL A 194 -3.91 -0.26 15.42
CA VAL A 194 -3.91 1.11 15.95
C VAL A 194 -4.27 2.12 14.85
N ALA A 195 -3.82 1.90 13.62
CA ALA A 195 -4.22 2.71 12.47
C ALA A 195 -5.74 2.64 12.21
N SER A 196 -6.37 1.48 12.44
CA SER A 196 -7.82 1.31 12.31
C SER A 196 -8.59 2.08 13.39
N ILE A 197 -8.04 2.18 14.61
CA ILE A 197 -8.59 3.04 15.69
C ILE A 197 -8.53 4.51 15.28
N LEU A 198 -7.37 4.97 14.78
CA LEU A 198 -7.23 6.35 14.33
C LEU A 198 -8.16 6.64 13.15
N ALA A 199 -8.24 5.74 12.17
CA ALA A 199 -9.15 5.89 11.05
C ALA A 199 -10.61 6.07 11.50
N GLU A 200 -11.08 5.30 12.48
CA GLU A 200 -12.43 5.45 13.05
C GLU A 200 -12.62 6.84 13.69
N LYS A 201 -11.66 7.30 14.49
CA LYS A 201 -11.69 8.64 15.10
C LYS A 201 -11.68 9.77 14.07
N LEU A 202 -11.01 9.56 12.94
CA LEU A 202 -10.90 10.52 11.83
C LEU A 202 -12.10 10.47 10.86
N GLY A 203 -13.20 9.82 11.25
CA GLY A 203 -14.43 9.72 10.46
C GLY A 203 -14.38 8.68 9.34
N GLY A 204 -13.34 7.85 9.29
CA GLY A 204 -13.21 6.69 8.39
C GLY A 204 -13.67 5.38 9.03
N GLY A 205 -14.62 5.42 9.97
CA GLY A 205 -15.15 4.21 10.60
C GLY A 205 -15.99 3.37 9.64
N LEU A 206 -15.93 2.04 9.77
CA LEU A 206 -16.68 1.10 8.93
C LEU A 206 -17.75 0.38 9.74
N ALA A 207 -18.99 0.33 9.24
CA ALA A 207 -20.15 -0.14 10.00
C ALA A 207 -19.99 -1.57 10.57
N GLY A 208 -19.39 -2.48 9.80
CA GLY A 208 -19.14 -3.87 10.18
C GLY A 208 -17.91 -4.09 11.06
N GLU A 209 -17.13 -3.04 11.34
CA GLU A 209 -15.90 -3.14 12.16
C GLU A 209 -16.00 -2.42 13.51
N ARG A 210 -17.16 -1.84 13.82
CA ARG A 210 -17.35 -1.08 15.06
C ARG A 210 -17.04 -1.93 16.30
N GLY A 211 -16.20 -1.39 17.17
CA GLY A 211 -15.78 -2.03 18.41
C GLY A 211 -14.86 -3.24 18.25
N LEU A 212 -14.34 -3.51 17.04
CA LEU A 212 -13.27 -4.51 16.84
C LEU A 212 -11.90 -3.97 17.25
N PHE A 213 -11.71 -2.66 17.11
CA PHE A 213 -10.45 -1.98 17.38
C PHE A 213 -10.60 -1.15 18.65
N LEU A 214 -9.88 -1.52 19.70
CA LEU A 214 -9.95 -0.84 20.99
C LEU A 214 -8.56 -0.34 21.39
N PRO A 215 -8.45 0.92 21.84
CA PRO A 215 -7.18 1.44 22.33
C PRO A 215 -6.81 0.67 23.60
N ALA A 216 -5.62 0.07 23.58
CA ALA A 216 -5.03 -0.57 24.74
C ALA A 216 -3.54 -0.22 24.76
N VAL A 217 -3.01 0.08 25.95
CA VAL A 217 -1.60 0.48 26.13
C VAL A 217 -0.67 -0.57 25.52
N ASP A 218 -0.95 -1.84 25.74
CA ASP A 218 -0.14 -2.95 25.21
C ASP A 218 -0.11 -2.97 23.67
N ARG A 219 -1.23 -2.62 23.02
CA ARG A 219 -1.33 -2.59 21.55
C ARG A 219 -0.63 -1.39 20.95
N ILE A 220 -0.76 -0.22 21.57
CA ILE A 220 -0.07 1.00 21.15
C ILE A 220 1.45 0.80 21.30
N THR A 221 1.87 0.25 22.44
CA THR A 221 3.27 -0.11 22.70
C THR A 221 3.78 -1.13 21.69
N ALA A 222 3.00 -2.18 21.39
CA ALA A 222 3.36 -3.17 20.38
C ALA A 222 3.49 -2.54 18.98
N ALA A 223 2.63 -1.58 18.63
CA ALA A 223 2.73 -0.82 17.37
C ALA A 223 3.99 0.06 17.27
N GLY A 224 4.76 0.19 18.36
CA GLY A 224 5.97 1.01 18.43
C GLY A 224 5.71 2.46 18.84
N LEU A 225 4.51 2.78 19.32
CA LEU A 225 4.14 4.07 19.87
C LEU A 225 4.20 4.04 21.40
N ARG A 226 4.64 5.13 22.02
CA ARG A 226 4.34 5.33 23.44
C ARG A 226 2.91 5.85 23.61
N TRP A 227 2.32 5.59 24.78
CA TRP A 227 0.95 6.05 25.07
C TRP A 227 0.81 7.58 25.03
N ASP A 228 1.84 8.33 25.47
CA ASP A 228 1.90 9.79 25.39
C ASP A 228 1.96 10.31 23.94
N GLU A 229 2.50 9.53 23.00
CA GLU A 229 2.58 9.90 21.58
C GLU A 229 1.30 9.61 20.80
N PHE A 230 0.36 8.86 21.37
CA PHE A 230 -0.86 8.47 20.66
C PHE A 230 -1.72 9.67 20.27
N GLY A 231 -1.80 10.70 21.13
CA GLY A 231 -2.52 11.94 20.84
C GLY A 231 -1.86 12.74 19.72
N ASP A 232 -0.52 12.84 19.73
CA ASP A 232 0.23 13.52 18.67
C ASP A 232 0.07 12.79 17.32
N ALA A 233 0.17 11.47 17.33
CA ALA A 233 -0.02 10.64 16.14
C ALA A 233 -1.44 10.78 15.56
N GLU A 234 -2.46 10.95 16.41
CA GLU A 234 -3.83 11.24 15.97
C GLU A 234 -3.92 12.60 15.25
N VAL A 235 -3.33 13.65 15.81
CA VAL A 235 -3.31 15.00 15.21
C VAL A 235 -2.56 14.98 13.88
N ASP A 236 -1.39 14.35 13.83
CA ASP A 236 -0.58 14.25 12.62
C ASP A 236 -1.29 13.43 11.53
N ALA A 237 -1.97 12.34 11.92
CA ALA A 237 -2.75 11.52 10.99
C ALA A 237 -3.94 12.32 10.42
N ALA A 238 -4.61 13.14 11.23
CA ALA A 238 -5.69 14.03 10.78
C ALA A 238 -5.19 15.02 9.72
N GLN A 239 -4.07 15.69 9.99
CA GLN A 239 -3.47 16.65 9.06
C GLN A 239 -3.02 15.97 7.76
N ASN A 240 -2.37 14.81 7.86
CA ASN A 240 -1.92 14.06 6.70
C ASN A 240 -3.11 13.59 5.86
N LEU A 241 -4.18 13.11 6.49
CA LEU A 241 -5.39 12.67 5.78
C LEU A 241 -6.06 13.83 5.05
N GLN A 242 -6.16 15.00 5.67
CA GLN A 242 -6.68 16.20 5.04
C GLN A 242 -5.84 16.61 3.82
N ARG A 243 -4.51 16.59 3.93
CA ARG A 243 -3.61 16.88 2.79
C ARG A 243 -3.81 15.88 1.66
N THR A 244 -3.90 14.59 1.97
CA THR A 244 -4.10 13.55 0.96
C THR A 244 -5.45 13.67 0.27
N ARG A 245 -6.53 13.97 1.01
CA ARG A 245 -7.86 14.23 0.43
C ARG A 245 -7.85 15.40 -0.54
N ALA A 246 -7.21 16.52 -0.16
CA ALA A 246 -7.06 17.68 -1.02
C ALA A 246 -6.27 17.38 -2.31
N MET A 247 -5.22 16.54 -2.23
CA MET A 247 -4.45 16.12 -3.41
C MET A 247 -5.27 15.24 -4.37
N LEU A 248 -6.22 14.46 -3.83
CA LEU A 248 -7.05 13.54 -4.60
C LEU A 248 -8.39 14.16 -5.04
N ASN A 249 -8.64 15.45 -4.76
CA ASN A 249 -9.91 16.15 -4.98
C ASN A 249 -11.10 15.42 -4.35
N LEU A 250 -10.92 14.90 -3.13
CA LEU A 250 -11.95 14.25 -2.33
C LEU A 250 -12.45 15.26 -1.29
N ASP A 251 -13.46 16.05 -1.64
CA ASP A 251 -14.15 16.99 -0.73
C ASP A 251 -15.43 16.37 -0.15
#